data_AF-A0A7X6TPZ0-F1
#
_entry.id   AF-A0A7X6TPZ0-F1
#
_cell.length_a   1.000
_cell.length_b   1.000
_cell.length_c   1.000
_cell.angle_alpha   90.00
_cell.angle_beta   90.00
_cell.angle_gamma   90.00
#
_symmetry.space_group_name_H-M   'P 1'
#
loop_
_entity.id
_entity.type
_entity.pdbx_description
1 polymer ?
#
loop_
_entity_poly.entity_id
_entity_poly.type
_entity_poly.pdbx_seq_one_letter_code
_entity_poly.pdbx_strand_id
1 'polypeptide(L)'
;MAKRLDSTQIRIGVLSETQNDKMAKKMRETARKNGLNLTTIKVVYSLEPAMEGQSKPLPSIVTVPAAAGLACATCFVKEFQKR
;
A
#
# COMPACT_ATOMS: atom_id res chain seq x y z
N MET A 1 -4.37 -4.33 -0.36
CA MET A 1 -4.02 -4.76 1.00
C MET A 1 -5.14 -5.61 1.60
N ALA A 2 -5.25 -6.86 1.16
CA ALA A 2 -6.15 -7.82 1.82
C ALA A 2 -5.37 -8.65 2.84
N LYS A 3 -6.08 -9.46 3.64
CA LYS A 3 -5.52 -10.43 4.60
C LYS A 3 -4.67 -9.79 5.69
N ARG A 4 -5.17 -8.69 6.25
CA ARG A 4 -4.53 -7.88 7.29
C ARG A 4 -5.58 -7.47 8.31
N LEU A 5 -5.16 -7.32 9.55
CA LEU A 5 -6.04 -7.04 10.69
C LEU A 5 -5.70 -5.72 11.37
N ASP A 6 -4.43 -5.28 11.30
CA ASP A 6 -3.93 -4.14 12.06
C ASP A 6 -3.86 -2.86 11.19
N SER A 7 -4.86 -2.00 11.38
CA SER A 7 -4.92 -0.69 10.72
C SER A 7 -3.86 0.31 11.22
N THR A 8 -3.21 0.07 12.36
CA THR A 8 -2.15 0.96 12.88
C THR A 8 -0.83 0.78 12.14
N GLN A 9 -0.69 -0.31 11.38
CA GLN A 9 0.50 -0.63 10.59
C GLN A 9 0.51 0.01 9.20
N ILE A 10 -0.52 0.81 8.89
CA ILE A 10 -0.58 1.59 7.66
C ILE A 10 0.48 2.69 7.64
N ARG A 11 1.20 2.80 6.53
CA ARG A 11 2.25 3.80 6.29
C ARG A 11 2.06 4.45 4.92
N ILE A 12 2.48 5.70 4.82
CA ILE A 12 2.61 6.44 3.57
C ILE A 12 4.11 6.49 3.27
N GLY A 13 4.52 6.06 2.06
CA GLY A 13 5.92 6.05 1.65
C GLY A 13 6.02 5.94 0.15
N VAL A 14 7.13 5.38 -0.33
CA VAL A 14 7.36 5.19 -1.78
C VAL A 14 7.32 3.72 -2.17
N LEU A 15 7.02 3.45 -3.44
CA LEU A 15 6.81 2.09 -3.93
C LEU A 15 8.04 1.19 -3.73
N SER A 16 9.26 1.75 -3.74
CA SER A 16 10.51 1.02 -3.44
C SER A 16 10.60 0.48 -2.02
N GLU A 17 9.94 1.11 -1.04
CA GLU A 17 10.01 0.76 0.38
C GLU A 17 8.98 -0.29 0.81
N THR A 18 8.03 -0.60 -0.08
CA THR A 18 6.95 -1.54 0.22
C THR A 18 7.48 -2.96 0.44
N GLN A 19 7.03 -3.61 1.51
CA GLN A 19 7.43 -4.96 1.89
C GLN A 19 6.19 -5.83 2.15
N ASN A 20 6.38 -7.15 2.19
CA ASN A 20 5.37 -8.12 2.61
C ASN A 20 4.03 -8.06 1.85
N ASP A 21 4.03 -7.54 0.61
CA ASP A 21 2.84 -7.45 -0.23
C ASP A 21 3.11 -7.96 -1.66
N LYS A 22 2.40 -9.02 -2.05
CA LYS A 22 2.55 -9.66 -3.37
C LYS A 22 2.11 -8.74 -4.51
N MET A 23 1.08 -7.91 -4.28
CA MET A 23 0.62 -6.95 -5.26
C MET A 23 1.65 -5.84 -5.44
N ALA A 24 2.18 -5.29 -4.35
CA ALA A 24 3.23 -4.27 -4.41
C ALA A 24 4.50 -4.79 -5.09
N LYS A 25 4.89 -6.06 -4.85
CA LYS A 25 6.01 -6.71 -5.57
C LYS A 25 5.78 -6.70 -7.08
N LYS A 26 4.60 -7.14 -7.53
CA LYS A 26 4.26 -7.17 -8.96
C LYS A 26 4.21 -5.76 -9.56
N MET A 27 3.73 -4.77 -8.81
CA MET A 27 3.77 -3.36 -9.21
C MET A 27 5.21 -2.85 -9.37
N ARG A 28 6.13 -3.16 -8.44
CA ARG A 28 7.55 -2.81 -8.57
C ARG A 28 8.18 -3.43 -9.82
N GLU A 29 7.91 -4.70 -10.08
CA GLU A 29 8.41 -5.40 -11.28
C GLU A 29 7.91 -4.74 -12.56
N THR A 30 6.61 -4.45 -12.66
CA THR A 30 6.03 -3.77 -13.83
C THR A 30 6.56 -2.35 -13.99
N ALA A 31 6.67 -1.58 -12.91
CA ALA A 31 7.19 -0.23 -12.96
C ALA A 31 8.66 -0.17 -13.41
N ARG A 32 9.50 -1.10 -12.93
CA ARG A 32 10.89 -1.25 -13.40
C ARG A 32 10.97 -1.61 -14.89
N LYS A 33 10.11 -2.53 -15.36
CA LYS A 33 10.04 -2.89 -16.79
C LYS A 33 9.70 -1.69 -17.68
N ASN A 34 8.92 -0.75 -17.16
CA ASN A 34 8.53 0.47 -17.86
C ASN A 34 9.50 1.64 -17.63
N GLY A 35 10.66 1.42 -17.00
CA GLY A 35 11.66 2.46 -16.74
C GLY A 35 11.24 3.53 -15.72
N LEU A 36 10.23 3.25 -14.88
CA LEU A 36 9.75 4.21 -13.89
C LEU A 36 10.65 4.24 -12.66
N ASN A 37 10.91 5.45 -12.15
CA ASN A 37 11.60 5.62 -10.88
C ASN A 37 10.68 5.27 -9.70
N LEU A 38 10.99 4.19 -8.97
CA LEU A 38 10.16 3.73 -7.86
C LEU A 38 10.17 4.66 -6.65
N THR A 39 11.17 5.54 -6.50
CA THR A 39 11.29 6.46 -5.36
C THR A 39 10.40 7.69 -5.51
N THR A 40 9.78 7.91 -6.67
CA THR A 40 8.86 9.04 -6.89
C THR A 40 7.39 8.63 -6.77
N ILE A 41 7.10 7.32 -6.78
CA ILE A 41 5.74 6.79 -6.74
C ILE A 41 5.30 6.65 -5.28
N LYS A 42 4.48 7.60 -4.81
CA LYS A 42 3.88 7.53 -3.47
C LYS A 42 2.82 6.46 -3.37
N VAL A 43 2.83 5.73 -2.26
CA VAL A 43 1.90 4.62 -2.01
C VAL A 43 1.51 4.56 -0.54
N VAL A 44 0.34 3.96 -0.29
CA VAL A 44 -0.10 3.55 1.04
C VAL A 44 0.00 2.04 1.14
N TYR A 45 0.67 1.55 2.17
CA TYR A 45 0.92 0.14 2.38
C TYR A 45 0.87 -0.20 3.88
N SER A 46 0.86 -1.49 4.20
CA SER A 46 0.97 -1.96 5.59
C SER A 46 2.30 -2.68 5.80
N LEU A 47 2.90 -2.50 6.98
CA LEU A 47 4.04 -3.29 7.43
C LEU A 47 3.65 -4.71 7.86
N GLU A 48 2.36 -4.91 8.19
CA GLU A 48 1.83 -6.21 8.57
C GLU A 48 1.97 -7.20 7.39
N PRO A 49 2.58 -8.38 7.63
CA PRO A 49 2.59 -9.44 6.63
C PRO A 49 1.16 -9.92 6.37
N ALA A 50 0.85 -10.20 5.11
CA ALA A 50 -0.44 -10.79 4.77
C ALA A 50 -0.57 -12.17 5.43
N MET A 51 -1.69 -12.42 6.10
CA MET A 51 -2.00 -13.74 6.66
C MET A 51 -1.91 -14.82 5.58
N GLU A 52 -1.48 -16.03 5.97
CA GLU A 52 -1.34 -17.16 5.05
C GLU A 52 -2.71 -17.78 4.67
N GLY A 53 -2.71 -18.68 3.68
CA GLY A 53 -3.91 -19.37 3.21
C GLY A 53 -4.47 -18.90 1.87
N GLN A 54 -5.30 -19.74 1.25
CA GLN A 54 -5.87 -19.51 -0.07
C GLN A 54 -7.38 -19.23 0.04
N SER A 55 -7.76 -18.10 0.63
CA SER A 55 -9.15 -17.64 0.60
C SER A 55 -9.44 -16.86 -0.69
N LYS A 56 -10.53 -17.25 -1.36
CA LYS A 56 -11.14 -16.52 -2.47
C LYS A 56 -12.63 -16.33 -2.14
N PRO A 57 -13.15 -15.10 -2.06
CA PRO A 57 -12.45 -13.82 -2.26
C PRO A 57 -11.39 -13.53 -1.20
N LEU A 58 -10.48 -12.59 -1.50
CA LEU A 58 -9.46 -12.16 -0.54
C LEU A 58 -10.14 -11.43 0.64
N PRO A 59 -10.02 -11.93 1.88
CA PRO A 59 -10.72 -11.35 3.01
C PRO A 59 -10.08 -10.03 3.44
N SER A 60 -10.91 -9.13 3.98
CA SER A 60 -10.48 -7.88 4.58
C SER A 60 -11.38 -7.55 5.76
N ILE A 61 -10.80 -7.03 6.83
CA ILE A 61 -11.56 -6.33 7.87
C ILE A 61 -11.79 -4.88 7.41
N VAL A 62 -12.90 -4.26 7.80
CA VAL A 62 -13.30 -2.92 7.30
C VAL A 62 -12.31 -1.80 7.70
N THR A 63 -11.66 -1.94 8.85
CA THR A 63 -10.78 -0.91 9.43
C THR A 63 -9.52 -0.70 8.60
N VAL A 64 -8.92 -1.76 8.05
CA VAL A 64 -7.68 -1.70 7.26
C VAL A 64 -7.83 -0.92 5.94
N PRO A 65 -8.78 -1.23 5.04
CA PRO A 65 -8.97 -0.46 3.82
C PRO A 65 -9.50 0.96 4.11
N ALA A 66 -10.33 1.15 5.14
CA ALA A 66 -10.77 2.49 5.55
C ALA A 66 -9.59 3.38 5.98
N ALA A 67 -8.71 2.87 6.84
CA ALA A 67 -7.50 3.58 7.27
C ALA A 67 -6.56 3.88 6.10
N ALA A 68 -6.39 2.95 5.15
CA ALA A 68 -5.62 3.22 3.94
C ALA A 68 -6.25 4.30 3.06
N GLY A 69 -7.57 4.30 2.89
CA GLY A 69 -8.28 5.35 2.15
C GLY A 69 -8.06 6.73 2.76
N LEU A 70 -8.17 6.84 4.09
CA LEU A 70 -7.89 8.09 4.82
C LEU A 70 -6.42 8.52 4.71
N ALA A 71 -5.49 7.58 4.77
CA ALA A 71 -4.06 7.86 4.56
C ALA A 71 -3.77 8.37 3.14
N CYS A 72 -4.43 7.80 2.11
CA CYS A 72 -4.35 8.28 0.73
C CYS A 72 -4.86 9.72 0.61
N ALA A 73 -6.04 10.00 1.16
CA ALA A 73 -6.62 11.35 1.15
C ALA A 73 -5.70 12.36 1.86
N THR A 74 -5.17 11.98 3.03
CA THR A 74 -4.22 12.80 3.79
C THR A 74 -2.94 13.09 3.00
N CYS A 75 -2.40 12.08 2.31
CA CYS A 75 -1.24 12.23 1.44
C CYS A 75 -1.50 13.28 0.35
N PHE A 76 -2.65 13.18 -0.33
CA PHE A 76 -3.04 14.12 -1.37
C PHE A 76 -3.19 15.55 -0.84
N VAL A 77 -3.91 15.75 0.26
CA VAL A 77 -4.12 17.08 0.86
C VAL A 77 -2.79 17.73 1.23
N LYS A 78 -1.87 16.99 1.85
CA LYS A 78 -0.54 17.50 2.23
C LYS A 78 0.29 17.91 1.02
N GLU A 79 0.18 17.19 -0.09
CA GLU A 79 0.90 17.54 -1.33
C GLU A 79 0.25 18.72 -2.04
N PHE A 80 -1.06 18.85 -1.97
CA PHE A 80 -1.78 19.98 -2.53
C PHE A 80 -1.46 21.28 -1.80
N GLN A 81 -1.35 21.25 -0.46
CA GLN A 81 -1.01 22.42 0.37
C GLN A 81 0.43 22.94 0.19
N LYS A 82 1.33 22.14 -0.40
CA LYS A 82 2.73 22.56 -0.66
C LYS A 82 2.89 23.31 -1.98
N ARG A 83 1.83 23.41 -2.78
CA ARG A 83 1.80 24.16 -4.05
C ARG A 83 1.35 25.58 -3.79
#